data_AF-A0AAD5NGK1-F1
#
_entry.id   AF-A0AAD5NGK1-F1
#
_cell.length_a   1.000
_cell.length_b   1.000
_cell.length_c   1.000
_cell.angle_alpha   90.00
_cell.angle_beta   90.00
_cell.angle_gamma   90.00
#
_symmetry.space_group_name_H-M   'P 1'
#
loop_
_entity.id
_entity.type
_entity.pdbx_description
1 polymer ?
#
loop_
_entity_poly.entity_id
_entity_poly.type
_entity_poly.pdbx_seq_one_letter_code
_entity_poly.pdbx_strand_id
1 'polypeptide(L)'
;MGEVDRTPFLQACSLKFPDGDWDEISAKLCSTWEENVKDPHWHPFRTIDYKGNLQVIVNDDDEKLKDLRNEYGEVVYEAVTNALLELNEYNPSGRYAVPEVWNVKEERKATMKEIIQYMMKQLKPRKRKSR
;
A
#
# COMPACT_ATOMS: atom_id res chain seq x y z
N MET A 1 1.79 -3.23 3.71
CA MET A 1 0.46 -3.15 3.09
C MET A 1 -0.14 -1.80 3.42
N GLY A 2 -0.57 -1.06 2.41
CA GLY A 2 -1.23 0.24 2.53
C GLY A 2 -0.28 1.44 2.45
N GLU A 3 0.95 1.24 1.98
CA GLU A 3 1.88 2.33 1.68
C GLU A 3 1.84 2.62 0.18
N VAL A 4 1.92 3.89 -0.21
CA VAL A 4 1.95 4.29 -1.61
C VAL A 4 3.33 4.02 -2.18
N ASP A 5 3.42 3.23 -3.26
CA ASP A 5 4.71 3.01 -3.93
C ASP A 5 5.20 4.30 -4.58
N ARG A 6 6.44 4.69 -4.23
CA ARG A 6 7.10 5.91 -4.70
C ARG A 6 7.65 5.77 -6.12
N THR A 7 7.92 4.53 -6.56
CA THR A 7 8.58 4.25 -7.84
C THR A 7 7.82 4.81 -9.03
N PRO A 8 6.48 4.63 -9.13
CA PRO A 8 5.68 5.22 -10.20
C PRO A 8 5.75 6.75 -10.26
N PHE A 9 5.76 7.42 -9.11
CA PHE A 9 5.83 8.89 -9.05
C PHE A 9 7.17 9.39 -9.57
N LEU A 10 8.27 8.73 -9.19
CA LEU A 10 9.62 9.04 -9.66
C LEU A 10 9.69 8.95 -11.19
N GLN A 11 9.16 7.85 -11.75
CA GLN A 11 9.14 7.61 -13.19
C GLN A 11 8.29 8.67 -13.91
N ALA A 12 7.05 8.90 -13.47
CA ALA A 12 6.15 9.86 -14.09
C ALA A 12 6.72 11.29 -14.04
N CYS A 13 7.29 11.71 -12.91
CA CYS A 13 7.89 13.03 -12.77
C CYS A 13 9.15 13.20 -13.62
N SER A 14 10.02 12.19 -13.72
CA SER A 14 11.23 12.27 -14.56
C SER A 14 10.90 12.46 -16.05
N LEU A 15 9.81 11.84 -16.52
CA LEU A 15 9.33 12.00 -17.90
C LEU A 15 8.65 13.36 -18.13
N LYS A 16 7.91 13.86 -17.12
CA LYS A 16 7.13 15.10 -17.22
C LYS A 16 7.96 16.36 -17.01
N PHE A 17 9.02 16.29 -16.20
CA PHE A 17 9.88 17.40 -15.81
C PHE A 17 11.36 17.09 -16.04
N PRO A 18 11.78 16.83 -17.30
CA PRO A 18 13.15 16.39 -17.58
C PRO A 18 14.23 17.40 -17.19
N ASP A 19 13.93 18.70 -17.26
CA ASP A 19 14.83 19.80 -16.89
C ASP A 19 14.60 20.34 -15.46
N GLY A 20 13.67 19.75 -14.71
CA GLY A 20 13.30 20.15 -13.35
C GLY A 20 13.89 19.25 -12.28
N ASP A 21 13.71 19.64 -11.02
CA ASP A 21 14.01 18.79 -9.86
C ASP A 21 12.91 17.72 -9.69
N TRP A 22 12.89 16.74 -10.60
CA TRP A 22 11.86 15.70 -10.60
C TRP A 22 11.93 14.82 -9.35
N ASP A 23 13.08 14.73 -8.68
CA ASP A 23 13.22 13.98 -7.42
C ASP A 23 12.41 14.67 -6.31
N GLU A 24 12.61 15.99 -6.09
CA GLU A 24 11.84 16.74 -5.10
C GLU A 24 10.33 16.79 -5.46
N ILE A 25 10.00 17.01 -6.74
CA ILE A 25 8.61 17.06 -7.20
C ILE A 25 7.91 15.72 -6.94
N SER A 26 8.56 14.61 -7.28
CA SER A 26 7.98 13.28 -7.09
C SER A 26 7.80 12.94 -5.61
N ALA A 27 8.77 13.29 -4.75
CA ALA A 27 8.69 13.06 -3.32
C ALA A 27 7.53 13.85 -2.68
N LYS A 28 7.36 15.12 -3.07
CA LYS A 28 6.26 15.96 -2.59
C LYS A 28 4.91 15.45 -3.06
N LEU A 29 4.81 15.04 -4.32
CA LEU A 29 3.59 14.49 -4.89
C LEU A 29 3.21 13.18 -4.21
N CYS A 30 4.15 12.24 -4.07
CA CYS A 30 3.89 10.97 -3.39
C CYS A 30 3.47 11.19 -1.93
N SER A 31 4.13 12.10 -1.20
CA SER A 31 3.76 12.43 0.19
C SER A 31 2.34 12.98 0.29
N THR A 32 1.94 13.83 -0.67
CA THR A 32 0.58 14.37 -0.73
C THR A 32 -0.45 13.25 -0.93
N TRP A 33 -0.13 12.26 -1.77
CA TRP A 33 -0.99 11.09 -1.96
C TRP A 33 -1.02 10.15 -0.76
N GLU A 34 0.13 9.95 -0.10
CA GLU A 34 0.19 9.23 1.19
C GLU A 34 -0.71 9.88 2.25
N GLU A 35 -0.80 11.21 2.29
CA GLU A 35 -1.71 11.93 3.19
C GLU A 35 -3.17 11.77 2.78
N ASN A 36 -3.48 11.90 1.49
CA ASN A 36 -4.83 11.70 0.96
C ASN A 36 -5.36 10.30 1.30
N VAL A 37 -4.61 9.23 1.03
CA VAL A 37 -5.07 7.86 1.31
C VAL A 37 -5.31 7.59 2.80
N LYS A 38 -4.63 8.33 3.69
CA LYS A 38 -4.80 8.25 5.15
C LYS A 38 -5.99 9.07 5.65
N ASP A 39 -6.52 10.00 4.85
CA ASP A 39 -7.67 10.83 5.25
C ASP A 39 -8.92 9.96 5.44
N PRO A 40 -9.52 9.92 6.64
CA PRO A 40 -10.75 9.17 6.88
C PRO A 40 -11.98 9.79 6.19
N HIS A 41 -11.94 11.07 5.79
CA HIS A 41 -13.04 11.73 5.10
C HIS A 41 -13.06 11.46 3.60
N TRP A 42 -11.95 11.00 3.04
CA TRP A 42 -11.86 10.64 1.64
C TRP A 42 -11.94 9.12 1.48
N HIS A 43 -13.12 8.65 1.04
CA HIS A 43 -13.42 7.23 0.89
C HIS A 43 -13.88 6.93 -0.55
N PRO A 44 -12.94 6.87 -1.52
CA PRO A 44 -13.25 6.74 -2.94
C PRO A 44 -13.58 5.28 -3.31
N PHE A 45 -14.55 4.69 -2.62
CA PHE A 45 -14.99 3.32 -2.84
C PHE A 45 -16.47 3.26 -3.20
N ARG A 46 -16.83 2.23 -3.97
CA ARG A 46 -18.22 1.88 -4.26
C ARG A 46 -18.43 0.40 -4.04
N THR A 47 -19.66 0.04 -3.69
CA THR A 47 -20.07 -1.36 -3.57
C THR A 47 -20.74 -1.82 -4.86
N ILE A 48 -20.30 -2.96 -5.37
CA ILE A 48 -20.92 -3.63 -6.53
C ILE A 48 -21.44 -5.00 -6.12
N ASP A 49 -22.56 -5.42 -6.70
CA ASP A 49 -23.01 -6.82 -6.63
C ASP A 49 -22.36 -7.60 -7.76
N TYR A 50 -21.56 -8.61 -7.40
CA TYR A 50 -21.05 -9.58 -8.35
C TYR A 50 -21.55 -10.97 -7.96
N LYS A 51 -22.58 -11.44 -8.69
CA LYS A 51 -23.21 -12.76 -8.52
C LYS A 51 -23.74 -13.00 -7.11
N GLY A 52 -24.36 -12.00 -6.50
CA GLY A 52 -24.89 -12.04 -5.14
C GLY A 52 -23.86 -11.79 -4.03
N ASN A 53 -22.61 -11.50 -4.39
CA ASN A 53 -21.58 -11.09 -3.44
C ASN A 53 -21.30 -9.59 -3.58
N LEU A 54 -21.52 -8.85 -2.50
CA LEU A 54 -21.16 -7.43 -2.42
C LEU A 54 -19.64 -7.30 -2.31
N GLN A 55 -19.03 -6.61 -3.28
CA GLN A 55 -17.61 -6.31 -3.30
C GLN A 55 -17.40 -4.80 -3.21
N VAL A 56 -16.40 -4.39 -2.42
CA VAL A 56 -15.95 -3.00 -2.34
C VAL A 56 -14.83 -2.82 -3.36
N ILE A 57 -15.04 -1.94 -4.32
CA ILE A 57 -14.04 -1.58 -5.34
C ILE A 57 -13.75 -0.09 -5.28
N VAL A 58 -12.61 0.32 -5.84
CA VAL A 58 -12.32 1.74 -6.03
C VAL A 58 -13.36 2.35 -6.97
N ASN A 59 -13.79 3.56 -6.65
CA ASN A 59 -14.67 4.34 -7.51
C ASN A 59 -13.84 5.08 -8.56
N ASP A 60 -13.80 4.55 -9.78
CA ASP A 60 -13.10 5.16 -10.92
C ASP A 60 -13.64 6.54 -11.30
N ASP A 61 -14.82 6.91 -10.80
CA ASP A 61 -15.43 8.21 -11.01
C ASP A 61 -15.02 9.27 -9.98
N ASP A 62 -14.22 8.91 -8.97
CA ASP A 62 -13.67 9.87 -8.01
C ASP A 62 -12.83 10.94 -8.72
N GLU A 63 -13.13 12.21 -8.43
CA GLU A 63 -12.52 13.36 -9.11
C GLU A 63 -11.00 13.40 -8.88
N LYS A 64 -10.53 13.19 -7.64
CA LYS A 64 -9.09 13.22 -7.33
C LYS A 64 -8.35 12.11 -8.07
N LEU A 65 -8.91 10.89 -8.09
CA LEU A 65 -8.29 9.77 -8.81
C LEU A 65 -8.29 9.96 -10.33
N LYS A 66 -9.36 10.56 -10.89
CA LYS A 66 -9.40 10.93 -12.31
C LYS A 66 -8.32 11.93 -12.65
N ASP A 67 -8.16 12.98 -11.84
CA ASP A 67 -7.13 13.99 -12.05
C ASP A 67 -5.73 13.39 -11.96
N LEU A 68 -5.48 12.52 -10.97
CA LEU A 68 -4.22 11.79 -10.84
C LEU A 68 -3.88 11.00 -12.11
N ARG A 69 -4.84 10.22 -12.60
CA ARG A 69 -4.67 9.37 -13.78
C ARG A 69 -4.43 10.20 -15.03
N ASN A 70 -5.15 11.30 -15.19
CA ASN A 70 -5.00 12.20 -16.33
C ASN A 70 -3.65 12.92 -16.32
N GLU A 71 -3.17 13.34 -15.14
CA GLU A 71 -1.96 14.13 -15.03
C GLU A 71 -0.66 13.31 -15.02
N TYR A 72 -0.68 12.14 -14.38
CA TYR A 72 0.52 11.34 -14.10
C TYR A 72 0.47 9.92 -14.67
N GLY A 73 -0.67 9.52 -15.25
CA GLY A 73 -0.82 8.26 -15.97
C GLY A 73 -1.26 7.08 -15.11
N GLU A 74 -1.44 5.95 -15.79
CA GLU A 74 -2.01 4.72 -15.21
C GLU A 74 -1.20 4.17 -14.04
N VAL A 75 0.13 4.12 -14.17
CA VAL A 75 1.00 3.46 -13.18
C VAL A 75 0.96 4.18 -11.83
N VAL A 76 0.86 5.51 -11.84
CA VAL A 76 0.71 6.31 -10.61
C VAL A 76 -0.67 6.14 -10.00
N TYR A 77 -1.71 6.11 -10.84
CA TYR A 77 -3.06 5.81 -10.39
C TYR A 77 -3.12 4.42 -9.72
N GLU A 78 -2.58 3.38 -10.35
CA GLU A 78 -2.53 2.01 -9.80
C GLU A 78 -1.82 1.95 -8.46
N ALA A 79 -0.71 2.67 -8.30
CA ALA A 79 0.03 2.75 -7.03
C ALA A 79 -0.84 3.26 -5.87
N VAL A 80 -1.61 4.32 -6.13
CA VAL A 80 -2.51 4.91 -5.13
C VAL A 80 -3.72 4.01 -4.86
N THR A 81 -4.33 3.43 -5.91
CA THR A 81 -5.48 2.55 -5.73
C THR A 81 -5.14 1.25 -5.02
N ASN A 82 -3.95 0.70 -5.28
CA ASN A 82 -3.45 -0.48 -4.56
C ASN A 82 -3.26 -0.15 -3.08
N ALA A 83 -2.62 0.98 -2.74
CA ALA A 83 -2.48 1.40 -1.35
C ALA A 83 -3.85 1.59 -0.66
N LEU A 84 -4.84 2.18 -1.35
CA LEU A 84 -6.21 2.31 -0.84
C LEU A 84 -6.87 0.95 -0.54
N LEU A 85 -6.79 0.01 -1.49
CA LEU A 85 -7.34 -1.34 -1.34
C LEU A 85 -6.67 -2.09 -0.20
N GLU A 86 -5.34 -2.03 -0.12
CA GLU A 86 -4.58 -2.66 0.96
C GLU A 86 -4.91 -2.07 2.33
N LEU A 87 -5.06 -0.74 2.45
CA LEU A 87 -5.51 -0.11 3.70
C LEU A 87 -6.92 -0.57 4.08
N ASN A 88 -7.81 -0.69 3.11
CA ASN A 88 -9.18 -1.15 3.36
C ASN A 88 -9.24 -2.62 3.80
N GLU A 89 -8.34 -3.47 3.29
CA GLU A 89 -8.25 -4.88 3.67
C GLU A 89 -7.59 -5.07 5.04
N TYR A 90 -6.45 -4.40 5.29
CA TYR A 90 -5.61 -4.67 6.45
C TYR A 90 -5.91 -3.77 7.66
N ASN A 91 -6.39 -2.55 7.44
CA ASN A 91 -6.62 -1.57 8.50
C ASN A 91 -7.68 -0.52 8.11
N PRO A 92 -8.93 -0.95 7.84
CA PRO A 92 -9.97 -0.05 7.31
C PRO A 92 -10.27 1.13 8.23
N SER A 93 -10.23 0.92 9.55
CA SER A 93 -10.50 1.97 10.54
C SER A 93 -9.29 2.84 10.83
N GLY A 94 -8.10 2.26 10.92
CA GLY A 94 -6.89 2.97 11.32
C GLY A 94 -6.20 3.72 10.19
N ARG A 95 -6.37 3.27 8.94
CA ARG A 95 -5.84 3.92 7.73
C ARG A 95 -4.33 4.16 7.75
N TYR A 96 -3.57 3.39 8.53
CA TYR A 96 -2.10 3.37 8.50
C TYR A 96 -1.60 2.06 7.94
N ALA A 97 -0.45 2.13 7.25
CA ALA A 97 0.20 0.97 6.66
C ALA A 97 0.55 -0.06 7.74
N VAL A 98 0.31 -1.33 7.43
CA VAL A 98 0.61 -2.46 8.31
C VAL A 98 1.87 -3.16 7.81
N PRO A 99 2.92 -3.30 8.65
CA PRO A 99 4.09 -4.09 8.31
C PRO A 99 3.74 -5.54 8.06
N GLU A 100 4.31 -6.13 7.01
CA GLU A 100 4.14 -7.53 6.66
C GLU A 100 5.43 -8.31 6.82
N VAL A 101 5.30 -9.58 7.22
CA VAL A 101 6.47 -10.45 7.34
C VAL A 101 6.76 -11.06 5.97
N TRP A 102 7.95 -10.77 5.42
CA TRP A 102 8.35 -11.20 4.09
C TRP A 102 9.25 -12.43 4.12
N ASN A 103 8.97 -13.44 3.30
CA ASN A 103 9.90 -14.52 3.03
C ASN A 103 10.79 -14.14 1.85
N VAL A 104 12.00 -13.66 2.15
CA VAL A 104 12.98 -13.23 1.14
C VAL A 104 13.37 -14.34 0.17
N LYS A 105 13.38 -15.61 0.61
CA LYS A 105 13.81 -16.73 -0.24
C LYS A 105 12.77 -17.11 -1.29
N GLU A 106 11.50 -16.99 -0.93
CA GLU A 106 10.36 -17.38 -1.77
C GLU A 106 9.73 -16.16 -2.47
N GLU A 107 10.30 -14.97 -2.24
CA GLU A 107 9.85 -13.68 -2.80
C GLU A 107 8.35 -13.42 -2.63
N ARG A 108 7.83 -13.78 -1.45
CA ARG A 108 6.41 -13.60 -1.11
C ARG A 108 6.21 -13.33 0.37
N LYS A 109 5.00 -12.92 0.74
CA LYS A 109 4.55 -12.89 2.14
C LYS A 109 4.81 -14.23 2.82
N ALA A 110 5.38 -14.17 4.02
CA ALA A 110 5.64 -15.34 4.83
C ALA A 110 4.32 -15.97 5.28
N THR A 111 4.23 -17.29 5.16
CA THR A 111 3.10 -18.05 5.69
C THR A 111 3.15 -18.10 7.21
N MET A 112 2.00 -18.30 7.84
CA MET A 112 1.92 -18.49 9.29
C MET A 112 2.84 -19.63 9.78
N LYS A 113 2.96 -20.71 9.00
CA LYS A 113 3.86 -21.83 9.29
C LYS A 113 5.33 -21.38 9.33
N GLU A 114 5.77 -20.62 8.33
CA GLU A 114 7.15 -20.10 8.26
C GLU A 114 7.43 -19.15 9.43
N ILE A 115 6.46 -18.29 9.79
CA ILE A 115 6.57 -17.37 10.92
C ILE A 115 6.67 -18.13 12.25
N ILE A 116 5.82 -19.13 12.49
CA ILE A 116 5.86 -19.96 13.71
C ILE A 116 7.19 -20.71 13.80
N GLN A 117 7.64 -21.32 12.70
CA GLN A 117 8.92 -22.03 12.66
C GLN A 117 10.10 -21.10 12.95
N TYR A 118 10.06 -19.87 12.44
CA TYR A 118 11.06 -18.85 12.75
C TYR A 118 11.04 -18.50 14.24
N MET A 119 9.86 -18.21 14.81
CA MET A 119 9.72 -17.90 16.24
C MET A 119 10.23 -19.03 17.14
N MET A 120 9.87 -20.29 16.84
CA MET A 120 10.34 -21.46 17.58
C MET A 120 11.87 -21.60 17.58
N LYS A 121 12.55 -21.26 16.48
CA LYS A 121 14.02 -21.27 16.41
C LYS A 121 14.65 -20.17 17.26
N GLN A 122 14.01 -19.02 17.40
CA GLN A 122 14.53 -17.89 18.18
C GLN A 122 14.31 -18.07 19.69
N LEU A 123 13.33 -18.88 20.08
CA LEU A 123 13.10 -19.23 21.48
C LEU A 123 14.25 -20.09 22.02
N LYS A 124 15.22 -19.48 22.70
CA LYS A 124 16.27 -20.21 23.42
C LYS A 124 15.66 -21.05 24.54
N PRO A 125 16.10 -22.30 24.74
CA PRO A 125 15.67 -23.09 25.90
C PRO A 125 16.12 -22.37 27.17
N ARG A 126 15.15 -21.97 28.01
CA ARG A 126 15.41 -21.39 29.32
C ARG A 126 16.05 -22.49 30.17
N LYS A 127 17.36 -22.42 30.44
CA LYS A 127 18.03 -23.37 31.32
C LYS A 127 17.32 -23.35 32.69
N ARG A 128 16.70 -24.47 33.07
CA ARG A 128 16.18 -24.66 34.43
C ARG A 128 17.35 -24.48 35.39
N LYS A 129 17.28 -23.51 36.30
CA LYS A 129 18.12 -23.53 37.50
C LYS A 129 17.66 -24.74 38.32
N SER A 130 18.45 -25.81 38.37
CA SER A 130 18.23 -26.84 39.38
C SER A 130 18.48 -26.19 40.75
N ARG A 131 17.56 -26.43 41.67
CA ARG A 131 17.74 -26.10 43.08
C ARG A 131 18.70 -27.09 43.73
#